data_AF-A0A969T6P5-F1
#
_entry.id   AF-A0A969T6P5-F1
#
_cell.length_a   1.000
_cell.length_b   1.000
_cell.length_c   1.000
_cell.angle_alpha   90.00
_cell.angle_beta   90.00
_cell.angle_gamma   90.00
#
_symmetry.space_group_name_H-M   'P 1'
#
loop_
_entity.id
_entity.type
_entity.pdbx_description
1 polymer ?
#
loop_
_entity_poly.entity_id
_entity_poly.type
_entity_poly.pdbx_seq_one_letter_code
_entity_poly.pdbx_strand_id
1 'polypeptide(L)'
;KDLSHDKHKDKIIRELDCTLIEYMHQAILEQMLEEKKSQGFTELKLFDSARGVFTEGGPAFPGAGIQEKNHIQICIRNSNAIKGFFLPRKEREFTPESIVKEQKVRLKSSK
;
A
#
# COMPACT_ATOMS: atom_id res chain seq x y z
N LYS A 1 -16.46 7.14 -7.23
CA LYS A 1 -17.10 8.32 -7.88
C LYS A 1 -16.11 8.91 -8.85
N ASP A 2 -16.60 9.45 -9.96
CA ASP A 2 -15.75 10.11 -10.96
C ASP A 2 -15.41 11.50 -10.44
N LEU A 3 -14.18 11.97 -10.67
CA LEU A 3 -13.89 13.38 -10.51
C LEU A 3 -14.53 14.11 -11.70
N SER A 4 -15.32 15.14 -11.43
CA SER A 4 -16.11 15.87 -12.44
C SER A 4 -15.28 16.44 -13.60
N HIS A 5 -13.98 16.62 -13.40
CA HIS A 5 -13.03 17.16 -14.37
C HIS A 5 -12.02 16.13 -14.89
N ASP A 6 -12.19 14.84 -14.57
CA ASP A 6 -11.28 13.84 -15.10
C ASP A 6 -11.59 13.54 -16.58
N LYS A 7 -10.59 13.77 -17.43
CA LYS A 7 -10.69 13.60 -18.89
C LYS A 7 -10.98 12.16 -19.30
N HIS A 8 -10.52 11.20 -18.50
CA HIS A 8 -10.61 9.77 -18.80
C HIS A 8 -11.78 9.09 -18.07
N LYS A 9 -12.51 9.86 -17.24
CA LYS A 9 -13.62 9.40 -16.38
C LYS A 9 -13.20 8.24 -15.48
N ASP A 10 -11.98 8.33 -14.96
CA ASP A 10 -11.45 7.33 -14.05
C ASP A 10 -12.20 7.36 -12.71
N LYS A 11 -12.43 6.17 -12.14
CA LYS A 11 -13.02 6.00 -10.80
C LYS A 11 -11.96 6.21 -9.73
N ILE A 12 -11.55 7.46 -9.57
CA ILE A 12 -10.46 7.87 -8.68
C ILE A 12 -10.91 7.85 -7.21
N ILE A 13 -12.17 8.21 -6.93
CA ILE A 13 -12.70 8.20 -5.56
C ILE A 13 -13.23 6.80 -5.23
N ARG A 14 -12.54 6.12 -4.29
CA ARG A 14 -12.79 4.71 -3.90
C ARG A 14 -13.10 4.53 -2.42
N GLU A 15 -14.09 5.28 -1.95
CA GLU A 15 -14.52 5.30 -0.54
C GLU A 15 -14.90 3.92 0.02
N LEU A 16 -15.27 2.96 -0.85
CA LEU A 16 -15.76 1.64 -0.44
C LEU A 16 -14.74 0.51 -0.56
N ASP A 17 -13.57 0.74 -1.16
CA ASP A 17 -12.59 -0.33 -1.42
C ASP A 17 -12.13 -0.97 -0.11
N CYS A 18 -11.79 -0.14 0.89
CA CYS A 18 -11.40 -0.63 2.21
C CYS A 18 -12.51 -1.50 2.81
N THR A 19 -13.74 -0.98 2.88
CA THR A 19 -14.89 -1.68 3.46
C THR A 19 -15.18 -3.01 2.76
N LEU A 20 -15.14 -3.03 1.43
CA LEU A 20 -15.38 -4.24 0.65
C LEU A 20 -14.28 -5.28 0.91
N ILE A 21 -13.01 -4.85 0.90
CA ILE A 21 -11.87 -5.72 1.18
C ILE A 21 -11.95 -6.29 2.60
N GLU A 22 -12.27 -5.46 3.61
CA GLU A 22 -12.48 -5.92 4.98
C GLU A 22 -13.62 -6.93 5.08
N TYR A 23 -14.76 -6.64 4.45
CA TYR A 23 -15.91 -7.53 4.43
C TYR A 23 -15.58 -8.91 3.84
N MET A 24 -14.88 -8.96 2.70
CA MET A 24 -14.47 -10.23 2.11
C MET A 24 -13.56 -11.04 3.04
N HIS A 25 -12.56 -10.40 3.65
CA HIS A 25 -11.67 -11.09 4.58
C HIS A 25 -12.40 -11.60 5.82
N GLN A 26 -13.36 -10.83 6.34
CA GLN A 26 -14.20 -11.22 7.47
C GLN A 26 -15.05 -12.45 7.12
N ALA A 27 -15.72 -12.44 5.97
CA ALA A 27 -16.53 -13.57 5.52
C ALA A 27 -15.71 -14.86 5.37
N ILE A 28 -14.49 -14.76 4.81
CA ILE A 28 -13.58 -15.90 4.69
C ILE A 28 -13.19 -16.43 6.07
N LEU A 29 -12.86 -15.54 7.02
CA LEU A 29 -12.50 -15.93 8.38
C LEU A 29 -13.65 -16.62 9.09
N GLU A 30 -14.87 -16.10 8.98
CA GLU A 30 -16.06 -16.69 9.60
C GLU A 30 -16.33 -18.10 9.05
N GLN A 31 -16.30 -18.26 7.73
CA GLN A 31 -16.48 -19.56 7.08
C GLN A 31 -15.38 -20.54 7.50
N MET A 32 -14.12 -20.09 7.56
CA MET A 32 -12.99 -20.90 8.03
C MET A 32 -13.20 -21.44 9.46
N LEU A 33 -13.69 -20.58 10.36
CA LEU A 33 -13.94 -20.96 11.75
C LEU A 33 -15.10 -21.95 11.87
N GLU A 34 -16.16 -21.76 11.07
CA GLU A 34 -17.32 -22.65 11.04
C GLU A 34 -16.99 -24.04 10.47
N GLU A 35 -16.23 -24.11 9.37
CA GLU A 35 -15.74 -25.37 8.79
C GLU A 35 -14.83 -26.12 9.77
N LYS A 36 -13.88 -25.43 10.39
CA LYS A 36 -13.03 -26.03 11.43
C LYS A 36 -13.82 -26.56 12.62
N LYS A 37 -14.89 -25.85 13.04
CA LYS A 37 -15.73 -26.29 14.15
C LYS A 37 -16.59 -27.51 13.80
N SER A 38 -17.11 -27.56 12.58
CA SER A 38 -18.04 -28.62 12.14
C SER A 38 -17.34 -29.87 11.63
N GLN A 39 -16.21 -29.71 10.92
CA GLN A 39 -15.51 -30.79 10.23
C GLN A 39 -14.11 -31.07 10.81
N GLY A 40 -13.58 -30.17 11.66
CA GLY A 40 -12.23 -30.27 12.22
C GLY A 40 -11.12 -29.77 11.29
N PHE A 41 -11.43 -29.47 10.02
CA PHE A 41 -10.49 -28.97 9.01
C PHE A 41 -11.15 -27.95 8.08
N THR A 42 -10.35 -27.23 7.30
CA THR A 42 -10.81 -26.32 6.23
C THR A 42 -9.70 -26.20 5.18
N GLU A 43 -10.09 -26.08 3.91
CA GLU A 43 -9.19 -25.82 2.78
C GLU A 43 -9.00 -24.32 2.50
N LEU A 44 -9.81 -23.47 3.14
CA LEU A 44 -9.71 -22.02 3.02
C LEU A 44 -8.40 -21.51 3.64
N LYS A 45 -7.88 -20.44 3.04
CA LYS A 45 -6.61 -19.83 3.46
C LYS A 45 -6.80 -18.35 3.71
N LEU A 46 -6.16 -17.88 4.79
CA LEU A 46 -6.02 -16.45 5.03
C LEU A 46 -4.94 -15.88 4.10
N PHE A 47 -5.13 -14.63 3.70
CA PHE A 47 -4.17 -13.90 2.88
C PHE A 47 -3.29 -13.02 3.76
N ASP A 48 -1.97 -13.06 3.56
CA ASP A 48 -1.04 -12.15 4.23
C ASP A 48 -1.10 -10.73 3.63
N SER A 49 -1.42 -10.63 2.34
CA SER A 49 -1.57 -9.37 1.62
C SER A 49 -2.46 -9.52 0.38
N ALA A 50 -3.06 -8.41 -0.06
CA ALA A 50 -3.73 -8.29 -1.34
C ALA A 50 -3.05 -7.20 -2.19
N ARG A 51 -2.99 -7.40 -3.50
CA ARG A 51 -2.50 -6.40 -4.46
C ARG A 51 -3.57 -6.12 -5.51
N GLY A 52 -3.83 -4.84 -5.78
CA GLY A 52 -4.70 -4.39 -6.87
C GLY A 52 -3.92 -3.54 -7.86
N VAL A 53 -4.12 -3.80 -9.15
CA VAL A 53 -3.68 -2.90 -10.23
C VAL A 53 -4.82 -1.96 -10.55
N PHE A 54 -4.50 -0.68 -10.67
CA PHE A 54 -5.44 0.35 -11.08
C PHE A 54 -4.91 1.03 -12.32
N THR A 55 -5.76 1.04 -13.34
CA THR A 55 -5.46 1.65 -14.62
C THR A 55 -6.17 2.99 -14.71
N GLU A 56 -5.39 4.06 -14.81
CA GLU A 56 -5.87 5.44 -14.85
C GLU A 56 -5.02 6.29 -15.80
N GLY A 57 -5.59 7.39 -16.28
CA GLY A 57 -4.90 8.41 -17.06
C GLY A 57 -4.85 8.15 -18.56
N GLY A 58 -5.53 7.11 -19.08
CA GLY A 58 -5.51 6.77 -20.50
C GLY A 58 -4.14 6.28 -21.00
N PRO A 59 -4.02 5.84 -22.27
CA PRO A 59 -2.80 5.20 -22.77
C PRO A 59 -1.56 6.09 -22.62
N ALA A 60 -0.47 5.55 -22.05
CA ALA A 60 0.78 6.29 -21.87
C ALA A 60 1.46 6.66 -23.21
N PHE A 61 1.20 5.86 -24.25
CA PHE A 61 1.64 6.10 -25.62
C PHE A 61 0.52 5.64 -26.58
N PRO A 62 0.49 6.14 -27.83
CA PRO A 62 -0.47 5.66 -28.83
C PRO A 62 -0.40 4.14 -29.01
N GLY A 63 -1.52 3.45 -28.77
CA GLY A 63 -1.62 1.99 -28.87
C GLY A 63 -1.09 1.20 -27.66
N ALA A 64 -0.63 1.86 -26.59
CA ALA A 64 -0.11 1.18 -25.41
C ALA A 64 -1.23 0.54 -24.56
N GLY A 65 -0.95 -0.65 -24.00
CA GLY A 65 -1.78 -1.30 -22.98
C GLY A 65 -1.54 -0.80 -21.55
N ILE A 66 -0.54 0.06 -21.35
CA ILE A 66 -0.24 0.72 -20.07
C ILE A 66 -0.79 2.15 -20.10
N GLN A 67 -1.31 2.61 -18.97
CA GLN A 67 -1.85 3.96 -18.83
C GLN A 67 -0.92 4.88 -18.05
N GLU A 68 -1.05 6.20 -18.26
CA GLU A 68 -0.14 7.22 -17.68
C GLU A 68 -0.06 7.18 -16.16
N LYS A 69 -1.15 6.83 -15.48
CA LYS A 69 -1.29 6.85 -14.01
C LYS A 69 -1.57 5.47 -13.44
N ASN A 70 -1.14 4.42 -14.15
CA ASN A 70 -1.16 3.08 -13.62
C ASN A 70 -0.46 3.03 -12.25
N HIS A 71 -1.14 2.51 -11.25
CA HIS A 71 -0.57 2.33 -9.93
C HIS A 71 -1.03 1.02 -9.30
N ILE A 72 -0.26 0.54 -8.35
CA ILE A 72 -0.64 -0.60 -7.51
C ILE A 72 -1.07 -0.09 -6.15
N GLN A 73 -2.06 -0.74 -5.55
CA GLN A 73 -2.30 -0.63 -4.11
C GLN A 73 -2.09 -1.98 -3.47
N ILE A 74 -1.50 -1.96 -2.27
CA ILE A 74 -1.20 -3.15 -1.49
C ILE A 74 -1.89 -3.00 -0.14
N CYS A 75 -2.69 -4.00 0.24
CA CYS A 75 -3.26 -4.14 1.58
C CYS A 75 -2.47 -5.23 2.31
N ILE A 76 -1.82 -4.90 3.42
CA ILE A 76 -1.11 -5.87 4.27
C ILE A 76 -2.05 -6.28 5.40
N ARG A 77 -2.29 -7.59 5.53
CA ARG A 77 -3.13 -8.18 6.59
C ARG A 77 -2.29 -8.70 7.73
N ASN A 78 -1.18 -9.36 7.40
CA ASN A 78 -0.25 -9.88 8.37
C ASN A 78 0.85 -8.85 8.65
N SER A 79 0.79 -8.21 9.82
CA SER A 79 1.80 -7.21 10.21
C SER A 79 3.22 -7.78 10.29
N ASN A 80 3.40 -9.10 10.45
CA ASN A 80 4.73 -9.74 10.39
C ASN A 80 5.39 -9.68 9.00
N ALA A 81 4.62 -9.36 7.96
CA ALA A 81 5.14 -9.06 6.63
C ALA A 81 5.86 -7.70 6.57
N ILE A 82 5.58 -6.78 7.50
CA ILE A 82 6.23 -5.47 7.60
C ILE A 82 7.57 -5.64 8.31
N LYS A 83 8.69 -5.50 7.58
CA LYS A 83 10.04 -5.68 8.15
C LYS A 83 10.61 -4.43 8.82
N GLY A 84 10.05 -3.27 8.50
CA GLY A 84 10.46 -2.00 9.07
C GLY A 84 9.64 -0.85 8.47
N PHE A 85 9.64 0.27 9.17
CA PHE A 85 9.11 1.54 8.69
C PHE A 85 10.20 2.59 8.78
N PHE A 86 10.19 3.53 7.85
CA PHE A 86 11.11 4.66 7.83
C PHE A 86 10.32 5.92 8.10
N LEU A 87 10.78 6.74 9.04
CA LEU A 87 10.22 8.08 9.23
C LEU A 87 10.78 8.99 8.12
N PRO A 88 9.95 9.64 7.30
CA PRO A 88 10.44 10.58 6.30
C PRO A 88 11.30 11.67 6.95
N ARG A 89 12.49 11.89 6.41
CA ARG A 89 13.38 12.96 6.88
C ARG A 89 13.17 14.19 6.03
N LYS A 90 13.28 15.37 6.63
CA LYS A 90 13.42 16.62 5.87
C LYS A 90 14.71 16.54 5.07
N GLU A 91 14.61 16.89 3.78
CA GLU A 91 15.75 17.07 2.92
C GLU A 91 16.70 18.13 3.54
N ARG A 92 18.00 17.89 3.41
CA ARG A 92 19.04 18.80 3.86
C ARG A 92 20.02 18.97 2.73
N GLU A 93 20.62 20.16 2.65
CA GLU A 93 21.70 20.41 1.72
C GLU A 93 22.88 19.48 1.99
N PHE A 94 23.31 18.77 0.95
CA PHE A 94 24.47 17.88 0.99
C PHE A 94 25.70 18.63 0.48
N THR A 95 26.32 19.42 1.37
CA THR A 95 27.54 20.19 1.08
C THR A 95 28.67 19.76 2.02
N PRO A 96 29.95 19.99 1.67
CA PRO A 96 31.08 19.69 2.55
C PRO A 96 30.94 20.34 3.94
N GLU A 97 30.41 21.56 4.02
CA GLU A 97 30.22 22.30 5.26
C GLU A 97 29.14 21.65 6.13
N SER A 98 28.06 21.15 5.52
CA SER A 98 26.98 20.47 6.25
C SER A 98 27.46 19.15 6.85
N ILE A 99 28.33 18.41 6.15
CA ILE A 99 28.96 17.18 6.63
C ILE A 99 29.84 17.44 7.85
N VAL A 100 30.73 18.44 7.79
CA VAL A 100 31.63 18.79 8.91
C VAL A 100 30.82 19.22 10.14
N LYS A 101 29.72 19.94 9.93
CA LYS A 101 28.83 20.38 11.01
C LYS A 101 28.13 19.19 11.68
N GLU A 102 27.64 18.23 10.90
CA GLU A 102 27.03 17.00 11.44
C GLU A 102 28.02 16.12 12.21
N GLN A 103 29.24 15.93 11.70
CA GLN A 103 30.27 15.15 12.40
C GLN A 103 30.61 15.77 13.76
N LYS A 104 30.73 17.10 13.84
CA LYS A 104 30.96 17.82 15.10
C LYS A 104 29.80 17.69 16.08
N VAL A 105 28.54 17.71 15.61
CA VAL A 105 27.36 17.52 16.46
C VAL A 105 27.32 16.10 17.03
N ARG A 106 27.59 15.08 16.20
CA ARG A 106 27.58 13.66 16.61
C ARG A 106 28.66 13.34 17.64
N LEU A 107 29.84 13.95 17.52
CA LEU A 107 30.93 13.82 18.49
C LEU A 107 30.62 14.48 19.84
N LYS A 108 29.76 15.51 19.86
CA LYS A 108 29.34 16.20 21.09
C LYS A 108 28.21 15.48 21.85
N SER A 109 27.37 14.70 21.16
CA SER A 109 26.26 13.96 21.80
C SER A 109 26.68 12.58 22.33
N SER A 110 27.95 12.21 22.22
CA SER A 110 28.52 10.94 22.69
C SER A 110 29.36 11.09 23.97
N LYS A 111 29.21 12.23 24.67
CA LYS A 111 29.68 12.47 26.04
C LYS A 111 28.48 12.80 26.91
#